data_AF-A0A285SFI5-F1
#
_entry.id   AF-A0A285SFI5-F1
#
_cell.length_a   1.000
_cell.length_b   1.000
_cell.length_c   1.000
_cell.angle_alpha   90.00
_cell.angle_beta   90.00
_cell.angle_gamma   90.00
#
_symmetry.space_group_name_H-M   'P 1'
#
loop_
_entity.id
_entity.type
_entity.pdbx_description
1 polymer ?
#
loop_
_entity_poly.entity_id
_entity_poly.type
_entity_poly.pdbx_seq_one_letter_code
_entity_poly.pdbx_strand_id
1 'polypeptide(L)' 'MLPLQLRLRKAVSTRVYEMTDDPDARQVYFRLLYAALKRRYHVRSYREIKQSQLQDALRFIENWRGGYYE' A
#
# COMPACT_ATOMS: atom_id res chain seq x y z
N MET A 1 -7.00 15.65 -11.35
CA MET A 1 -7.08 14.45 -10.47
C MET A 1 -5.99 13.47 -10.91
N LEU A 2 -5.19 12.90 -9.99
CA LEU A 2 -4.15 11.93 -10.37
C LEU A 2 -4.79 10.58 -10.78
N PRO A 3 -4.20 9.84 -11.72
CA PRO A 3 -4.68 8.50 -12.06
C PRO A 3 -4.58 7.56 -10.85
N LEU A 4 -5.49 6.59 -10.77
CA LEU A 4 -5.61 5.65 -9.65
C LEU A 4 -4.26 5.04 -9.24
N GLN A 5 -3.51 4.54 -10.20
CA GLN A 5 -2.24 3.86 -9.95
C GLN A 5 -1.21 4.80 -9.30
N LEU A 6 -1.20 6.08 -9.70
CA LEU A 6 -0.30 7.08 -9.14
C LEU A 6 -0.72 7.47 -7.72
N ARG A 7 -2.03 7.54 -7.44
CA ARG A 7 -2.55 7.79 -6.09
C ARG A 7 -2.16 6.69 -5.12
N LEU A 8 -2.36 5.43 -5.50
CA LEU A 8 -1.96 4.28 -4.68
C LEU A 8 -0.44 4.24 -4.48
N ARG A 9 0.34 4.46 -5.54
CA ARG A 9 1.81 4.47 -5.43
C ARG A 9 2.30 5.55 -4.48
N LYS A 10 1.78 6.78 -4.60
CA LYS A 10 2.13 7.88 -3.68
C LYS A 10 1.78 7.55 -2.24
N ALA A 11 0.56 7.05 -1.99
CA ALA A 11 0.14 6.68 -0.63
C ALA A 11 1.05 5.59 -0.03
N VAL A 12 1.39 4.56 -0.80
CA VAL A 12 2.32 3.50 -0.35
C VAL A 12 3.69 4.08 -0.02
N SER A 13 4.25 4.91 -0.90
CA SER A 13 5.53 5.56 -0.65
C SER A 13 5.48 6.44 0.60
N THR A 14 4.51 7.35 0.71
CA THR A 14 4.36 8.21 1.89
C THR A 14 4.32 7.38 3.16
N ARG A 15 3.47 6.36 3.21
CA ARG A 15 3.33 5.52 4.40
C ARG A 15 4.63 4.81 4.78
N VAL A 16 5.30 4.20 3.82
CA VAL A 16 6.54 3.47 4.08
C VAL A 16 7.65 4.40 4.57
N TYR A 17 7.73 5.63 4.05
CA TYR A 17 8.69 6.63 4.51
C TYR A 17 8.36 7.17 5.92
N GLU A 18 7.08 7.28 6.29
CA GLU A 18 6.69 7.61 7.67
C GLU A 18 7.06 6.52 8.67
N MET A 19 7.18 5.26 8.22
CA MET A 19 7.47 4.13 9.10
C MET A 19 8.95 3.93 9.36
N THR A 20 9.83 4.34 8.44
CA THR A 20 11.28 4.15 8.61
C THR A 20 12.13 5.04 7.70
N ASP A 21 13.22 5.54 8.28
CA ASP A 21 14.32 6.17 7.55
C ASP A 21 15.39 5.17 7.08
N ASP A 22 15.40 3.94 7.63
CA ASP A 22 16.36 2.88 7.27
C ASP A 22 16.07 2.31 5.87
N PRO A 23 17.00 2.42 4.91
CA PRO A 23 16.82 1.92 3.54
C PRO A 23 16.53 0.41 3.46
N ASP A 24 17.11 -0.41 4.33
CA ASP A 24 16.92 -1.86 4.30
C ASP A 24 15.54 -2.24 4.84
N ALA A 25 15.14 -1.70 6.01
CA ALA A 25 13.77 -1.84 6.52
C ALA A 25 12.72 -1.30 5.53
N ARG A 26 13.03 -0.23 4.80
CA ARG A 26 12.12 0.36 3.81
C ARG A 26 11.74 -0.64 2.72
N GLN A 27 12.71 -1.39 2.20
CA GLN A 27 12.47 -2.43 1.19
C GLN A 27 11.58 -3.56 1.73
N VAL A 28 11.72 -3.89 3.01
CA VAL A 28 10.84 -4.86 3.69
C VAL A 28 9.42 -4.31 3.77
N TYR A 29 9.22 -3.08 4.25
CA TYR A 29 7.89 -2.48 4.37
C TYR A 29 7.16 -2.32 3.04
N PHE A 30 7.86 -1.95 1.96
CA PHE A 30 7.26 -1.96 0.62
C PHE A 30 6.70 -3.33 0.26
N ARG A 31 7.49 -4.40 0.41
CA ARG A 31 7.07 -5.76 0.09
C ARG A 31 5.87 -6.19 0.94
N LEU A 32 5.90 -5.89 2.24
CA LEU A 32 4.82 -6.22 3.16
C LEU A 32 3.52 -5.49 2.82
N LEU A 33 3.57 -4.17 2.60
CA LEU A 33 2.38 -3.38 2.28
C LEU A 33 1.78 -3.79 0.93
N TYR A 34 2.59 -4.04 -0.09
CA TYR A 34 2.09 -4.57 -1.36
C TYR A 34 1.47 -5.97 -1.22
N ALA A 35 2.05 -6.84 -0.39
CA ALA A 35 1.46 -8.14 -0.10
C ALA A 35 0.12 -8.01 0.63
N ALA A 36 0.02 -7.10 1.58
CA ALA A 36 -1.21 -6.83 2.34
C ALA A 36 -2.32 -6.29 1.42
N LEU A 37 -1.99 -5.37 0.51
CA LEU A 37 -2.92 -4.88 -0.52
C LEU A 37 -3.42 -6.03 -1.43
N LYS A 38 -2.50 -6.84 -1.95
CA LYS A 38 -2.88 -7.99 -2.80
C LYS A 38 -3.84 -8.94 -2.09
N ARG A 39 -3.53 -9.27 -0.83
CA ARG A 39 -4.36 -10.15 0.00
C ARG A 39 -5.75 -9.54 0.25
N ARG A 40 -5.80 -8.28 0.71
CA ARG A 40 -7.07 -7.59 1.05
C ARG A 40 -8.02 -7.48 -0.15
N TYR A 41 -7.49 -7.19 -1.33
CA TYR A 41 -8.32 -6.96 -2.53
C TYR A 41 -8.45 -8.20 -3.43
N HIS A 42 -7.85 -9.33 -3.04
CA HIS A 42 -7.82 -10.57 -3.82
C HIS A 42 -7.32 -10.37 -5.26
N VAL A 43 -6.25 -9.58 -5.42
CA VAL A 43 -5.65 -9.23 -6.72
C VAL A 43 -4.23 -9.80 -6.86
N ARG A 44 -3.79 -10.06 -8.10
CA ARG A 44 -2.42 -10.52 -8.38
C ARG A 44 -1.42 -9.37 -8.32
N SER A 45 -1.87 -8.16 -8.65
CA SER A 45 -1.12 -6.92 -8.58
C SER A 45 -1.97 -5.80 -7.99
N TYR A 46 -1.38 -4.91 -7.18
CA TYR A 46 -2.07 -3.74 -6.64
C TYR A 46 -2.61 -2.80 -7.75
N ARG A 47 -2.10 -2.93 -8.99
CA ARG A 47 -2.59 -2.17 -10.15
C ARG A 47 -3.99 -2.59 -10.60
N GLU A 48 -4.46 -3.77 -10.18
CA GLU A 48 -5.79 -4.29 -10.49
C GLU A 48 -6.86 -3.82 -9.49
N ILE A 49 -6.47 -3.06 -8.46
CA ILE A 49 -7.41 -2.44 -7.52
C ILE A 49 -8.34 -1.51 -8.31
N LYS A 50 -9.65 -1.76 -8.20
CA LYS A 50 -10.68 -1.07 -8.99
C LYS A 50 -10.86 0.36 -8.50
N GLN A 51 -11.36 1.23 -9.37
CA GLN A 51 -11.67 2.61 -9.00
C GLN A 51 -12.68 2.74 -7.87
N SER A 52 -13.67 1.84 -7.81
CA SER A 52 -14.63 1.74 -6.71
C SER A 52 -13.99 1.39 -5.36
N GLN A 53 -12.80 0.77 -5.36
CA GLN A 53 -12.07 0.37 -4.15
C GLN A 53 -11.02 1.40 -3.72
N LEU A 54 -10.78 2.43 -4.53
CA LEU A 54 -9.67 3.36 -4.32
C LEU A 54 -9.71 4.06 -2.96
N GLN A 55 -10.89 4.51 -2.52
CA GLN A 55 -10.99 5.22 -1.25
C GLN A 55 -10.70 4.32 -0.05
N ASP A 56 -11.21 3.08 -0.07
CA ASP A 56 -10.89 2.06 0.94
C ASP A 56 -9.39 1.72 0.93
N ALA A 57 -8.80 1.55 -0.25
CA ALA A 57 -7.36 1.27 -0.39
C ALA A 57 -6.48 2.37 0.17
N LEU A 58 -6.82 3.64 -0.07
CA LEU A 58 -6.08 4.76 0.50
C LEU A 58 -6.16 4.79 2.03
N ARG A 59 -7.35 4.56 2.61
CA ARG A 59 -7.53 4.47 4.07
C ARG A 59 -6.77 3.30 4.67
N PHE A 60 -6.79 2.15 4.01
CA PHE A 60 -6.03 0.99 4.44
C PHE A 60 -4.53 1.28 4.48
N ILE A 61 -3.98 1.90 3.43
CA ILE A 61 -2.56 2.27 3.37
C ILE A 61 -2.19 3.24 4.50
N GLU A 62 -2.98 4.30 4.68
CA GLU A 62 -2.76 5.31 5.74
C GLU A 62 -2.72 4.70 7.14
N ASN A 63 -3.56 3.70 7.41
CA ASN A 63 -3.68 3.07 8.73
C ASN A 63 -2.79 1.83 8.91
N TRP A 64 -2.03 1.41 7.89
CA TRP A 64 -1.23 0.20 7.95
C TRP A 64 -0.05 0.36 8.93
N ARG A 65 0.21 -0.65 9.78
CA ARG A 65 1.18 -0.59 10.89
C ARG A 65 2.35 -1.59 10.78
N GLY A 66 2.58 -2.19 9.61
CA GLY A 66 3.72 -3.09 9.42
C GLY A 66 3.47 -4.58 9.71
N GLY A 67 2.26 -4.93 10.14
CA GLY A 67 1.91 -6.32 10.47
C GLY A 67 1.54 -7.17 9.25
N TYR A 68 1.80 -8.48 9.37
CA TYR A 68 0.98 -9.49 8.71
C TYR A 68 -0.34 -9.54 9.48
N TYR A 69 -1.45 -9.12 8.86
CA TYR A 69 -2.77 -9.40 9.44
C TYR A 69 -2.97 -10.92 9.40
N GLU A 70 -3.02 -11.52 10.59
CA GLU A 70 -3.90 -12.66 10.90
C GLU A 70 -5.34 -12.15 11.05
#